data_AF-F2LS23-F1
#
_entry.id   AF-F2LS23-F1
#
_cell.length_a   1.000
_cell.length_b   1.000
_cell.length_c   1.000
_cell.angle_alpha   90.00
_cell.angle_beta   90.00
_cell.angle_gamma   90.00
#
_symmetry.space_group_name_H-M   'P 1'
#
loop_
_entity.id
_entity.type
_entity.pdbx_description
1 polymer ?
#
loop_
_entity_poly.entity_id
_entity_poly.type
_entity_poly.pdbx_seq_one_letter_code
_entity_poly.pdbx_strand_id
1 'polypeptide(L)'
;MRKPLTEMQRAFIDWCIAYSKFEIVDSMSISMVSAVANSYDFVADEAKLGRYGYCTPGMIRWGKSLFPDPPGSPEGSGFDDAYEGVCTALDEWLRTFVMPMTQISFPPEPSHEGGPVYYNDPNIPDEQKPPSETP
;
A
#
# COMPACT_ATOMS: atom_id res chain seq x y z
N MET A 1 20.71 12.31 26.20
CA MET A 1 21.19 11.14 25.44
C MET A 1 20.05 10.15 25.29
N ARG A 2 19.62 9.84 24.07
CA ARG A 2 18.68 8.71 23.84
C ARG A 2 19.38 7.42 24.26
N LYS A 3 18.69 6.54 25.00
CA LYS A 3 19.25 5.23 25.35
C LYS A 3 19.50 4.44 24.04
N PRO A 4 20.65 3.76 23.91
CA PRO A 4 20.87 2.90 22.77
C PRO A 4 19.84 1.76 22.74
N LEU A 5 19.35 1.43 21.54
CA LEU A 5 18.38 0.38 21.34
C LEU A 5 18.95 -0.99 21.70
N THR A 6 18.14 -1.82 22.37
CA THR A 6 18.46 -3.22 22.59
C THR A 6 18.48 -3.99 21.27
N GLU A 7 19.10 -5.17 21.26
CA GLU A 7 19.09 -6.04 20.07
C GLU A 7 17.67 -6.43 19.67
N MET A 8 16.79 -6.70 20.65
CA MET A 8 15.39 -7.03 20.38
C MET A 8 14.60 -5.86 19.81
N GLN A 9 14.84 -4.63 20.29
CA GLN A 9 14.24 -3.42 19.71
C GLN A 9 14.70 -3.18 18.27
N ARG A 10 15.99 -3.40 17.99
CA ARG A 10 16.53 -3.30 16.63
C ARG A 10 15.93 -4.35 15.70
N ALA A 11 15.92 -5.62 16.11
CA ALA A 11 15.33 -6.70 15.33
C ALA A 11 13.84 -6.47 15.03
N PHE A 12 13.11 -5.88 15.99
CA PHE A 12 11.72 -5.49 15.78
C PHE A 12 11.57 -4.37 14.74
N ILE A 13 12.40 -3.33 14.81
CA ILE A 13 12.42 -2.24 13.81
C ILE A 13 12.75 -2.81 12.42
N ASP A 14 13.76 -3.67 12.32
CA ASP A 14 14.14 -4.32 11.08
C ASP A 14 13.00 -5.18 10.51
N TRP A 15 12.27 -5.87 11.38
CA TRP A 15 11.07 -6.62 10.98
C TRP A 15 9.96 -5.71 10.45
N CYS A 16 9.68 -4.58 11.11
CA CYS A 16 8.72 -3.59 10.62
C CYS A 16 9.12 -3.04 9.26
N ILE A 17 10.40 -2.71 9.06
CA ILE A 17 10.93 -2.23 7.79
C ILE A 17 10.74 -3.31 6.71
N ALA A 18 11.19 -4.53 6.96
CA ALA A 18 11.11 -5.62 5.99
C ALA A 18 9.67 -5.95 5.59
N TYR A 19 8.77 -6.01 6.57
CA TYR A 19 7.36 -6.25 6.35
C TYR A 19 6.72 -5.14 5.52
N SER A 20 6.93 -3.87 5.88
CA SER A 20 6.40 -2.73 5.13
C SER A 20 6.94 -2.70 3.70
N LYS A 21 8.23 -2.99 3.46
CA LYS A 21 8.78 -3.06 2.09
C LYS A 21 8.04 -4.09 1.24
N PHE A 22 7.75 -5.27 1.79
CA PHE A 22 7.00 -6.30 1.10
C PHE A 22 5.59 -5.81 0.72
N GLU A 23 4.85 -5.26 1.69
CA GLU A 23 3.48 -4.77 1.47
C GLU A 23 3.41 -3.59 0.48
N ILE A 24 4.42 -2.72 0.48
CA ILE A 24 4.55 -1.64 -0.50
C ILE A 24 4.70 -2.20 -1.92
N VAL A 25 5.61 -3.15 -2.10
CA VAL A 25 5.81 -3.80 -3.42
C VAL A 25 4.55 -4.54 -3.85
N ASP A 26 3.90 -5.25 -2.94
CA ASP A 26 2.64 -5.94 -3.22
C ASP A 26 1.56 -4.95 -3.67
N SER A 27 1.39 -3.83 -2.94
CA SER A 27 0.47 -2.75 -3.30
C SER A 27 0.78 -2.11 -4.65
N MET A 28 2.06 -1.90 -4.97
CA MET A 28 2.49 -1.41 -6.28
C MET A 28 2.20 -2.42 -7.39
N SER A 29 2.36 -3.72 -7.13
CA SER A 29 2.17 -4.78 -8.12
C SER A 29 0.73 -4.86 -8.62
N ILE A 30 -0.23 -4.56 -7.75
CA ILE A 30 -1.67 -4.51 -8.05
C ILE A 30 -2.18 -3.10 -8.35
N SER A 31 -1.29 -2.14 -8.57
CA SER A 31 -1.61 -0.75 -8.90
C SER A 31 -2.44 0.00 -7.84
N MET A 32 -2.40 -0.44 -6.58
CA MET A 32 -2.97 0.31 -5.45
C MET A 32 -2.11 1.50 -5.04
N VAL A 33 -0.80 1.40 -5.28
CA VAL A 33 0.19 2.46 -5.02
C VAL A 33 1.00 2.67 -6.30
N SER A 34 1.37 3.92 -6.58
CA SER A 34 2.19 4.26 -7.74
C SER A 34 3.56 3.59 -7.68
N ALA A 35 3.96 2.99 -8.81
CA ALA A 35 5.29 2.39 -9.00
C ALA A 35 6.46 3.39 -8.86
N VAL A 36 6.18 4.69 -8.93
CA VAL A 36 7.18 5.77 -8.83
C VAL A 36 7.10 6.52 -7.50
N ALA A 37 6.35 6.00 -6.52
CA ALA A 37 6.32 6.55 -5.18
C ALA A 37 7.74 6.63 -4.60
N ASN A 38 8.12 7.81 -4.11
CA ASN A 38 9.48 8.09 -3.63
C ASN A 38 9.53 8.57 -2.17
N SER A 39 8.37 8.57 -1.48
CA SER A 39 8.26 8.81 -0.06
C SER A 39 7.19 7.91 0.56
N TYR A 40 7.37 7.55 1.81
CA TYR A 40 6.45 6.71 2.55
C TYR A 40 5.15 7.45 2.88
N ASP A 41 5.19 8.77 3.08
CA ASP A 41 3.99 9.59 3.26
C ASP A 41 3.07 9.52 2.04
N PHE A 42 3.64 9.56 0.82
CA PHE A 42 2.85 9.43 -0.41
C PHE A 42 2.21 8.04 -0.51
N VAL A 43 2.97 6.99 -0.19
CA VAL A 43 2.44 5.62 -0.13
C VAL A 43 1.32 5.51 0.90
N ALA A 44 1.50 6.09 2.09
CA ALA A 44 0.52 6.03 3.16
C ALA A 44 -0.78 6.74 2.80
N ASP A 45 -0.71 7.86 2.06
CA ASP A 45 -1.89 8.57 1.55
C ASP A 45 -2.63 7.75 0.49
N GLU A 46 -1.93 7.23 -0.53
CA GLU A 46 -2.54 6.43 -1.61
C GLU A 46 -3.20 5.15 -1.07
N ALA A 47 -2.51 4.44 -0.17
CA ALA A 47 -3.01 3.22 0.46
C ALA A 47 -3.95 3.47 1.67
N LYS A 48 -4.21 4.75 2.03
CA LYS A 48 -5.07 5.16 3.17
C LYS A 48 -4.68 4.49 4.48
N LEU A 49 -3.38 4.45 4.77
CA LEU A 49 -2.84 3.79 5.94
C LEU A 49 -3.09 4.58 7.22
N GLY A 50 -3.19 3.85 8.33
CA GLY A 50 -3.30 4.45 9.66
C GLY A 50 -1.95 4.89 10.23
N ARG A 51 -1.96 5.30 11.51
CA ARG A 51 -0.79 5.81 12.26
C ARG A 51 0.47 4.93 12.15
N TYR A 52 0.30 3.61 12.11
CA TYR A 52 1.42 2.65 12.03
C TYR A 52 1.49 1.94 10.67
N GLY A 53 0.99 2.59 9.61
CA GLY A 53 1.21 2.13 8.25
C GLY A 53 0.73 0.71 7.99
N TYR A 54 1.65 -0.12 7.50
CA TYR A 54 1.43 -1.54 7.24
C TYR A 54 1.58 -2.44 8.47
N CYS A 55 1.96 -1.92 9.65
CA CYS A 55 2.09 -2.77 10.83
C CYS A 55 0.75 -3.41 11.21
N THR A 56 0.76 -4.74 11.35
CA THR A 56 -0.41 -5.48 11.83
C THR A 56 -0.74 -5.13 13.28
N PRO A 57 -1.97 -5.38 13.76
CA PRO A 57 -2.33 -5.19 15.17
C PRO A 57 -1.41 -5.94 16.15
N GLY A 58 -0.87 -7.09 15.75
CA GLY A 58 0.10 -7.85 16.53
C GLY A 58 1.45 -7.14 16.63
N MET A 59 1.96 -6.61 15.51
CA MET A 59 3.18 -5.80 15.49
C MET A 59 3.04 -4.57 16.37
N ILE A 60 1.93 -3.83 16.26
CA ILE A 60 1.68 -2.62 17.05
C ILE A 60 1.67 -2.94 18.55
N ARG A 61 0.98 -4.01 18.95
CA ARG A 61 0.94 -4.45 20.36
C ARG A 61 2.34 -4.77 20.87
N TRP A 62 3.15 -5.46 20.07
CA TRP A 62 4.50 -5.84 20.46
C TRP A 62 5.45 -4.64 20.49
N GLY A 63 5.33 -3.73 19.53
CA GLY A 63 6.04 -2.45 19.49
C GLY A 63 5.77 -1.62 20.75
N LYS A 64 4.50 -1.41 21.13
CA LYS A 64 4.14 -0.74 22.38
C LYS A 64 4.74 -1.40 23.63
N SER A 65 4.88 -2.74 23.63
CA SER A 65 5.53 -3.46 24.74
C SER A 65 7.05 -3.30 24.76
N LEU A 66 7.70 -3.19 23.60
CA LEU A 66 9.16 -3.05 23.47
C LEU A 66 9.63 -1.61 23.64
N PHE A 67 8.75 -0.65 23.36
CA PHE A 67 9.01 0.78 23.42
C PHE A 67 7.99 1.46 24.35
N PRO A 68 8.18 1.34 25.68
CA PRO A 68 7.24 1.88 26.65
C PRO A 68 7.29 3.42 26.66
N ASP A 69 6.13 4.00 26.95
CA ASP A 69 5.95 5.44 27.02
C ASP A 69 6.74 6.06 28.19
N PRO A 70 7.44 7.19 27.98
CA PRO A 70 8.03 7.95 29.06
C PRO A 70 6.97 8.43 30.09
N PRO A 71 7.34 8.61 31.37
CA PRO A 71 6.42 9.16 32.36
C PRO A 71 5.85 10.52 31.94
N GLY A 72 4.52 10.65 31.95
CA GLY A 72 3.81 11.89 31.59
C GLY A 72 3.65 12.16 30.09
N SER A 73 4.05 11.21 29.23
CA SER A 73 3.86 11.31 27.79
C SER A 73 2.51 10.73 27.33
N PRO A 74 2.03 11.11 26.12
CA PRO A 74 0.84 10.49 25.53
C PRO A 74 1.01 8.99 25.29
N GLU A 75 -0.11 8.26 25.32
CA GLU A 75 -0.11 6.81 25.07
C GLU A 75 0.42 6.49 23.65
N GLY A 76 1.38 5.56 23.60
CA GLY A 76 2.02 5.07 22.37
C GLY A 76 3.20 5.93 21.88
N SER A 77 3.51 7.04 22.55
CA SER A 77 4.62 7.92 22.16
C SER A 77 5.97 7.22 22.13
N GLY A 78 6.21 6.25 23.01
CA GLY A 78 7.44 5.46 22.99
C GLY A 78 7.60 4.67 21.70
N PHE A 79 6.50 4.10 21.20
CA PHE A 79 6.51 3.37 19.94
C PHE A 79 6.47 4.29 18.72
N ASP A 80 5.80 5.45 18.80
CA ASP A 80 5.82 6.43 17.70
C ASP A 80 7.24 6.88 17.36
N ASP A 81 8.06 7.18 18.37
CA ASP A 81 9.48 7.56 18.18
C ASP A 81 10.27 6.46 17.44
N ALA A 82 9.98 5.20 17.74
CA ALA A 82 10.61 4.07 17.06
C ALA A 82 10.09 3.90 15.63
N TYR A 83 8.78 4.12 15.43
CA TYR A 83 8.14 3.99 14.14
C TYR A 83 8.53 5.13 13.17
N GLU A 84 8.85 6.32 13.67
CA GLU A 84 9.46 7.40 12.87
C GLU A 84 10.77 6.94 12.22
N GLY A 85 11.57 6.13 12.93
CA GLY A 85 12.78 5.50 12.38
C GLY A 85 12.47 4.49 11.27
N VAL A 86 11.36 3.76 11.38
CA VAL A 86 10.87 2.86 10.32
C VAL A 86 10.48 3.68 9.08
N CYS A 87 9.69 4.75 9.25
CA CYS A 87 9.28 5.63 8.15
C CYS A 87 10.49 6.24 7.44
N THR A 88 11.47 6.73 8.20
CA THR A 88 12.71 7.31 7.64
C THR A 88 13.48 6.29 6.80
N ALA A 89 13.62 5.05 7.29
CA ALA A 89 14.28 3.99 6.54
C ALA A 89 13.51 3.57 5.27
N LEU A 90 12.18 3.68 5.28
CA LEU A 90 11.34 3.43 4.11
C LEU A 90 11.46 4.57 3.09
N ASP A 91 11.51 5.84 3.51
CA ASP A 91 11.78 6.98 2.63
C ASP A 91 13.11 6.84 1.90
N GLU A 92 14.18 6.54 2.63
CA GLU A 92 15.51 6.34 2.03
C GLU A 92 15.52 5.19 1.02
N TRP A 93 14.83 4.09 1.34
CA TRP A 93 14.68 2.96 0.44
C TRP A 93 13.87 3.36 -0.81
N LEU A 94 12.72 4.01 -0.66
CA LEU A 94 11.85 4.40 -1.78
C LEU A 94 12.53 5.34 -2.77
N ARG A 95 13.40 6.24 -2.31
CA ARG A 95 14.18 7.13 -3.19
C ARG A 95 15.14 6.39 -4.12
N THR A 96 15.56 5.19 -3.75
CA THR A 96 16.49 4.36 -4.52
C THR A 96 15.84 3.13 -5.14
N PHE A 97 14.62 2.83 -4.72
CA PHE A 97 13.86 1.68 -5.18
C PHE A 97 13.35 1.92 -6.61
N VAL A 98 13.56 0.91 -7.46
CA VAL A 98 13.02 0.88 -8.82
C VAL A 98 12.21 -0.41 -8.93
N MET A 99 10.90 -0.27 -9.12
CA MET A 99 10.01 -1.41 -9.25
C MET A 99 10.32 -2.14 -10.58
N PRO A 100 10.71 -3.44 -10.55
CA PRO A 100 10.98 -4.18 -11.77
C PRO A 100 9.67 -4.38 -12.55
N MET A 101 9.62 -3.93 -13.81
CA MET A 101 8.42 -4.05 -14.66
C MET A 101 7.90 -5.50 -14.81
N THR A 102 8.76 -6.50 -14.58
CA THR A 102 8.40 -7.93 -14.64
C THR A 102 7.59 -8.42 -13.43
N GLN A 103 7.42 -7.60 -12.39
CA GLN A 103 6.64 -7.93 -11.19
C GLN A 103 5.25 -7.28 -11.18
N ILE A 104 4.87 -6.58 -12.26
CA ILE A 104 3.53 -5.99 -12.39
C ILE A 104 2.55 -7.09 -12.74
N SER A 105 1.67 -7.43 -11.80
CA SER A 105 0.56 -8.32 -12.04
C SER A 105 -0.68 -7.48 -12.24
N PHE A 106 -1.08 -7.30 -13.49
CA PHE A 106 -2.34 -6.62 -13.77
C PHE A 106 -3.50 -7.45 -13.20
N PRO A 107 -4.47 -6.82 -12.51
CA PRO A 107 -5.67 -7.53 -12.12
C PRO A 107 -6.31 -8.15 -13.38
N PRO A 108 -6.92 -9.34 -13.27
CA PRO A 108 -7.63 -9.92 -14.40
C PRO A 108 -8.68 -8.91 -14.89
N GLU A 109 -8.81 -8.77 -16.21
CA GLU A 109 -9.86 -7.92 -16.77
C GLU A 109 -11.21 -8.31 -16.15
N PRO A 110 -12.03 -7.34 -15.73
CA PRO A 110 -13.37 -7.66 -15.29
C PRO A 110 -14.03 -8.41 -16.43
N SER A 111 -14.45 -9.65 -16.16
CA SER A 111 -15.24 -10.42 -17.11
C SER A 111 -16.40 -9.52 -17.53
N HIS A 112 -16.41 -9.10 -18.79
CA HIS A 112 -17.58 -8.52 -19.43
C HIS A 112 -18.63 -9.64 -19.50
N GLU A 113 -19.26 -9.95 -18.38
CA GLU A 113 -20.58 -10.56 -18.36
C GLU A 113 -21.58 -9.46 -18.72
N GLY A 114 -21.51 -9.08 -19.99
CA GLY A 114 -22.29 -8.06 -20.63
C GLY A 114 -22.15 -8.30 -22.11
N GLY A 115 -23.05 -9.11 -22.66
CA GLY A 115 -23.16 -9.34 -24.10
C GLY A 115 -23.24 -8.02 -24.89
N PRO A 116 -23.12 -8.08 -26.23
CA PRO A 116 -23.03 -6.89 -27.06
C PRO A 116 -24.17 -5.91 -26.74
N VAL A 117 -23.80 -4.73 -26.23
CA VAL A 117 -24.72 -3.63 -26.02
C VAL A 117 -25.06 -3.07 -27.40
N TYR A 118 -26.11 -3.60 -28.02
CA TYR A 118 -26.73 -2.95 -29.16
C TYR A 118 -27.35 -1.65 -28.63
N TYR A 119 -26.63 -0.54 -28.79
CA TYR A 119 -27.23 0.77 -28.64
C TYR A 119 -28.33 0.89 -29.70
N ASN A 120 -29.60 0.81 -29.27
CA ASN A 120 -30.72 1.31 -30.05
C ASN A 120 -30.63 2.84 -30.09
N ASP A 121 -29.66 3.35 -30.86
CA ASP A 121 -29.54 4.76 -31.17
C ASP A 121 -30.48 5.07 -32.36
N PRO A 122 -31.52 5.90 -32.18
CA PRO A 122 -32.49 6.22 -33.21
C PRO A 122 -31.92 7.05 -34.38
N ASN A 123 -30.64 7.45 -34.34
CA ASN A 123 -29.98 8.23 -35.39
C ASN A 123 -29.05 7.40 -36.31
N ILE A 124 -29.00 6.08 -36.20
CA ILE A 124 -28.20 5.25 -37.11
C ILE A 124 -28.90 5.15 -38.48
N PRO A 125 -28.22 5.45 -39.61
CA PRO A 125 -28.77 5.26 -40.94
C PRO A 125 -29.14 3.79 -41.18
N ASP A 126 -30.30 3.53 -41.81
CA ASP A 126 -30.85 2.17 -41.99
C ASP A 126 -29.88 1.17 -42.65
N GLU A 127 -28.90 1.64 -43.43
CA GLU A 127 -27.87 0.81 -44.07
C GLU A 127 -26.88 0.16 -43.11
N GLN A 128 -26.81 0.61 -41.85
CA GLN A 128 -25.92 0.05 -40.81
C GLN A 128 -26.67 -0.78 -39.76
N LYS A 129 -27.99 -0.95 -39.91
CA LYS A 129 -28.77 -1.76 -38.98
C LYS A 129 -28.58 -3.25 -39.31
N PRO A 130 -28.28 -4.11 -38.32
CA PRO A 130 -28.22 -5.55 -38.56
C PRO A 130 -29.58 -6.06 -39.05
N PRO A 131 -29.62 -7.10 -39.91
CA PRO A 131 -30.87 -7.65 -40.42
C PRO A 131 -31.73 -8.09 -39.25
N SER A 132 -32.97 -7.58 -39.22
CA SER A 132 -33.96 -7.97 -38.22
C SER A 132 -34.35 -9.43 -38.45
N GLU A 133 -33.77 -10.34 -37.68
CA GLU A 133 -34.28 -11.70 -37.58
C GLU A 133 -35.71 -11.61 -37.02
N THR A 134 -36.67 -11.99 -37.85
CA THR A 134 -38.08 -12.15 -37.49
C THR A 134 -38.32 -13.67 -37.39
N PRO A 135 -39.16 -14.14 -36.44
CA PRO A 135 -39.13 -15.51 -35.95
C PRO A 135 -39.58 -16.58 -36.94
#